data_AF-A0A834Y603-F1
#
_entry.id   AF-A0A834Y603-F1
#
_cell.length_a   1.000
_cell.length_b   1.000
_cell.length_c   1.000
_cell.angle_alpha   90.00
_cell.angle_beta   90.00
_cell.angle_gamma   90.00
#
_symmetry.space_group_name_H-M   'P 1'
#
loop_
_entity.id
_entity.type
_entity.pdbx_description
1 polymer ?
#
loop_
_entity_poly.entity_id
_entity_poly.type
_entity_poly.pdbx_seq_one_letter_code
_entity_poly.pdbx_strand_id
1 'polypeptide(L)'
;MLKYLTLLNIMFWWFIIILSMCWTIDAENIYTSRVFVIPIGPETFHLKPQAKRTDFSYQASLINAPDLPPWIHYTYSNRHNLGFIYGVAPKDQRDFQLEIVALNKRTYETSYTVLNMSVVQKDNTSTYEVLLKIDNLNIEDTFDGYRLQDLMDLFRTELWKESQDLYVSYLISAVAEGARLPLDPREPEGVVLRLGSSIPFSQTLIDFEKELEPLRKRSPCPKDFKKTSKEKLFREARFLMDWCSFQLITSEITNVESALQDVNNIENVDSLVDKWQWSIPKKSDIPTRNYTNDILTWIFIPISLLIILAILLSIIICLHHEKVKDPVSDKYFNELFNIFYRKKNNNIELESLKREQLPVENFGKDQVQMVQYATSERGTLRSLAVQPVILSETLEQNPGTSRNSYLRPNPPPYTAPGTFGTVKADL
;
A
#
# COMPACT_ATOMS: atom_id res chain seq x y z
N MET A 1 -14.11 46.85 -41.97
CA MET A 1 -14.54 46.12 -40.77
C MET A 1 -15.20 44.77 -41.08
N LEU A 2 -16.18 44.69 -41.99
CA LEU A 2 -16.93 43.44 -42.24
C LEU A 2 -16.06 42.24 -42.70
N LYS A 3 -15.05 42.46 -43.54
CA LYS A 3 -14.12 41.39 -44.01
C LYS A 3 -13.22 40.83 -42.91
N TYR A 4 -12.91 41.63 -41.89
CA TYR A 4 -12.08 41.19 -40.76
C TYR A 4 -12.88 40.31 -39.80
N LEU A 5 -14.17 40.64 -39.64
CA LEU A 5 -15.09 39.87 -38.82
C LEU A 5 -15.35 38.47 -39.41
N THR A 6 -15.44 38.34 -40.74
CA THR A 6 -15.61 37.04 -41.41
C THR A 6 -14.35 36.17 -41.31
N LEU A 7 -13.16 36.77 -41.44
CA LEU A 7 -11.89 36.05 -41.27
C LEU A 7 -11.68 35.58 -39.83
N LEU A 8 -12.03 36.41 -38.84
CA LEU A 8 -11.98 36.03 -37.43
C LEU A 8 -12.93 34.87 -37.11
N ASN A 9 -14.12 34.88 -37.71
CA ASN A 9 -15.12 33.83 -37.51
C ASN A 9 -14.68 32.50 -38.15
N ILE A 10 -14.07 32.54 -39.35
CA ILE A 10 -13.50 31.34 -39.99
C ILE A 10 -12.34 30.77 -39.17
N MET A 11 -11.47 31.62 -38.64
CA MET A 11 -10.36 31.19 -37.76
C MET A 11 -10.86 30.61 -36.43
N PHE A 12 -11.93 31.16 -35.87
CA PHE A 12 -12.58 30.63 -34.68
C PHE A 12 -13.21 29.25 -34.91
N TRP A 13 -13.89 29.06 -36.05
CA TRP A 13 -14.43 27.75 -36.44
C TRP A 13 -13.33 26.72 -36.72
N TRP A 14 -12.23 27.13 -37.37
CA TRP A 14 -11.05 26.26 -37.54
C TRP A 14 -10.40 25.90 -36.21
N PHE A 15 -10.31 26.84 -35.27
CA PHE A 15 -9.79 26.57 -33.93
C PHE A 15 -10.68 25.59 -33.15
N ILE A 16 -12.01 25.71 -33.26
CA ILE A 16 -12.95 24.75 -32.67
C ILE A 16 -12.83 23.35 -33.30
N ILE A 17 -12.66 23.26 -34.62
CA ILE A 17 -12.46 21.97 -35.30
C ILE A 17 -11.14 21.31 -34.89
N ILE A 18 -10.06 22.10 -34.76
CA ILE A 18 -8.76 21.60 -34.29
C ILE A 18 -8.82 21.19 -32.80
N LEU A 19 -9.57 21.93 -31.97
CA LEU A 19 -9.77 21.61 -30.55
C LEU A 19 -10.67 20.36 -30.35
N SER A 20 -11.60 20.12 -31.28
CA SER A 20 -12.46 18.93 -31.32
C SER A 20 -11.72 17.66 -31.74
N MET A 21 -10.61 17.78 -32.47
CA MET A 21 -9.82 16.63 -32.95
C MET A 21 -8.83 16.09 -31.90
N CYS A 22 -8.72 16.71 -30.71
CA CYS A 22 -7.67 16.40 -29.74
C CYS A 22 -8.10 15.51 -28.56
N TRP A 23 -9.28 14.88 -28.61
CA TRP A 23 -9.72 13.91 -27.60
C TRP A 23 -9.85 12.53 -28.22
N THR A 24 -8.74 11.94 -28.65
CA THR A 24 -8.71 10.48 -28.84
C THR A 24 -8.63 9.88 -27.44
N ILE A 25 -9.76 9.41 -26.93
CA ILE A 25 -9.80 8.55 -25.76
C ILE A 25 -9.14 7.23 -26.19
N ASP A 26 -7.98 6.93 -25.63
CA ASP A 26 -7.28 5.67 -25.90
C ASP A 26 -8.11 4.55 -25.25
N ALA A 27 -8.83 3.80 -26.08
CA ALA A 27 -9.62 2.65 -25.65
C ALA A 27 -8.82 1.38 -25.93
N GLU A 28 -8.64 0.55 -24.91
CA GLU A 28 -7.96 -0.72 -25.05
C GLU A 28 -8.93 -1.77 -25.59
N ASN A 29 -8.62 -2.33 -26.76
CA ASN A 29 -9.46 -3.33 -27.40
C ASN A 29 -9.16 -4.72 -26.85
N ILE A 30 -10.17 -5.35 -26.25
CA ILE A 30 -10.13 -6.75 -25.84
C ILE A 30 -11.05 -7.59 -26.71
N TYR A 31 -10.70 -8.86 -26.90
CA TYR A 31 -11.47 -9.78 -27.75
C TYR A 31 -12.24 -10.77 -26.89
N THR A 32 -13.51 -11.03 -27.23
CA THR A 32 -14.29 -12.08 -26.57
C THR A 32 -13.63 -13.45 -26.75
N SER A 33 -13.72 -14.31 -25.74
CA SER A 33 -13.15 -15.68 -25.76
C SER A 33 -11.63 -15.74 -25.96
N ARG A 34 -10.90 -14.64 -25.82
CA ARG A 34 -9.43 -14.61 -25.81
C ARG A 34 -8.96 -13.99 -24.51
N VAL A 35 -7.91 -14.56 -23.93
CA VAL A 35 -7.27 -13.97 -22.75
C VAL A 35 -6.64 -12.63 -23.10
N PHE A 36 -6.95 -11.62 -22.29
CA PHE A 36 -6.24 -10.34 -22.27
C PHE A 36 -5.44 -10.23 -20.97
N VAL A 37 -4.31 -9.53 -21.03
CA VAL A 37 -3.47 -9.25 -19.87
C VAL A 37 -2.95 -7.82 -19.96
N ILE A 38 -3.17 -7.06 -18.89
CA ILE A 38 -2.83 -5.65 -18.79
C ILE A 38 -1.86 -5.47 -17.62
N PRO A 39 -0.58 -5.12 -17.88
CA PRO A 39 0.36 -4.79 -16.83
C PRO A 39 0.08 -3.39 -16.27
N ILE A 40 0.03 -3.28 -14.94
CA ILE A 40 -0.19 -2.05 -14.19
C ILE A 40 1.10 -1.68 -13.47
N GLY A 41 1.61 -0.50 -13.77
CA GLY A 41 2.76 0.08 -13.10
C GLY A 41 2.55 1.56 -12.77
N PRO A 42 3.53 2.21 -12.13
CA PRO A 42 3.47 3.65 -11.85
C PRO A 42 3.38 4.49 -13.11
N GLU A 43 3.92 3.98 -14.23
CA GLU A 43 3.80 4.58 -15.56
C GLU A 43 2.35 4.79 -16.00
N THR A 44 1.45 3.87 -15.66
CA THR A 44 0.01 3.92 -16.02
C THR A 44 -0.71 5.12 -15.38
N PHE A 45 -0.13 5.72 -14.34
CA PHE A 45 -0.71 6.82 -13.56
C PHE A 45 -0.04 8.18 -13.83
N HIS A 46 0.84 8.26 -14.83
CA HIS A 46 1.65 9.45 -15.13
C HIS A 46 2.43 9.96 -13.89
N LEU A 47 2.79 9.04 -12.98
CA LEU A 47 3.52 9.39 -11.77
C LEU A 47 4.97 9.78 -12.13
N LYS A 48 5.55 10.70 -11.35
CA LYS A 48 6.94 11.12 -11.56
C LYS A 48 7.86 9.87 -11.48
N PRO A 49 8.84 9.72 -12.39
CA PRO A 49 9.68 8.53 -12.51
C PRO A 49 10.63 8.28 -11.31
N GLN A 50 10.56 9.11 -10.26
CA GLN A 50 11.43 9.03 -9.09
C GLN A 50 10.94 8.02 -8.03
N ALA A 51 9.72 7.50 -8.16
CA ALA A 51 9.16 6.55 -7.20
C ALA A 51 9.50 5.10 -7.57
N LYS A 52 9.99 4.31 -6.61
CA LYS A 52 10.29 2.89 -6.84
C LYS A 52 9.00 2.10 -7.00
N ARG A 53 8.95 1.21 -8.01
CA ARG A 53 7.79 0.33 -8.29
C ARG A 53 7.33 -0.48 -7.07
N THR A 54 8.25 -0.88 -6.19
CA THR A 54 7.99 -1.66 -4.96
C THR A 54 7.11 -0.94 -3.94
N ASP A 55 7.13 0.39 -3.95
CA ASP A 55 6.48 1.22 -2.94
C ASP A 55 4.98 1.42 -3.23
N PHE A 56 4.45 0.86 -4.32
CA PHE A 56 3.04 0.97 -4.69
C PHE A 56 2.28 -0.32 -4.41
N SER A 57 1.00 -0.18 -4.07
CA SER A 57 0.01 -1.24 -4.13
C SER A 57 -1.12 -0.81 -5.06
N TYR A 58 -1.55 -1.72 -5.92
CA TYR A 58 -2.63 -1.46 -6.87
C TYR A 58 -3.89 -2.20 -6.43
N GLN A 59 -5.02 -1.55 -6.62
CA GLN A 59 -6.34 -2.14 -6.49
C GLN A 59 -7.14 -1.77 -7.73
N ALA A 60 -7.81 -2.75 -8.32
CA ALA A 60 -8.64 -2.57 -9.50
C ALA A 60 -10.07 -2.94 -9.17
N SER A 61 -11.02 -2.21 -9.74
CA SER A 61 -12.45 -2.43 -9.60
C SER A 61 -13.18 -1.97 -10.86
N LEU A 62 -14.44 -2.39 -11.01
CA LEU A 62 -15.31 -1.79 -12.02
C LEU A 62 -15.69 -0.37 -11.56
N ILE A 63 -15.87 0.57 -12.50
CA ILE A 63 -16.35 1.91 -12.16
C ILE A 63 -17.65 1.84 -11.36
N ASN A 64 -17.74 2.57 -10.25
CA ASN A 64 -18.87 2.56 -9.30
C ASN A 64 -19.15 1.20 -8.61
N ALA A 65 -18.26 0.21 -8.70
CA ALA A 65 -18.37 -1.04 -7.96
C ALA A 65 -17.13 -1.27 -7.08
N PRO A 66 -17.26 -1.99 -5.94
CA PRO A 66 -16.12 -2.26 -5.07
C PRO A 66 -15.18 -3.35 -5.59
N ASP A 67 -15.69 -4.23 -6.46
CA ASP A 67 -15.00 -5.46 -6.87
C ASP A 67 -14.85 -5.55 -8.40
N LEU A 68 -13.97 -6.47 -8.84
CA LEU A 68 -13.83 -6.85 -10.23
C LEU A 68 -14.93 -7.85 -10.64
N PRO A 69 -15.35 -7.87 -11.92
CA PRO A 69 -16.17 -8.95 -12.46
C PRO A 69 -15.52 -10.32 -12.21
N PRO A 70 -16.30 -11.40 -12.02
CA PRO A 70 -15.77 -12.72 -11.65
C PRO A 70 -14.84 -13.34 -12.71
N TRP A 71 -14.92 -12.91 -13.96
CA TRP A 71 -14.07 -13.34 -15.07
C TRP A 71 -12.77 -12.53 -15.21
N ILE A 72 -12.58 -11.51 -14.37
CA ILE A 72 -11.36 -10.69 -14.30
C ILE A 72 -10.67 -10.96 -12.98
N HIS A 73 -9.37 -11.20 -13.05
CA HIS A 73 -8.52 -11.48 -11.91
C HIS A 73 -7.36 -10.49 -11.85
N TYR A 74 -6.92 -10.22 -10.63
CA TYR A 74 -5.76 -9.39 -10.35
C TYR A 74 -4.71 -10.22 -9.63
N THR A 75 -3.45 -10.11 -10.07
CA THR A 75 -2.29 -10.64 -9.35
C THR A 75 -1.17 -9.61 -9.29
N TYR A 76 -0.37 -9.64 -8.22
CA TYR A 76 0.79 -8.76 -8.08
C TYR A 76 2.07 -9.58 -8.21
N SER A 77 2.91 -9.24 -9.20
CA SER A 77 4.20 -9.88 -9.36
C SER A 77 5.27 -9.21 -8.50
N ASN A 78 5.84 -9.97 -7.58
CA ASN A 78 7.01 -9.54 -6.82
C ASN A 78 8.27 -9.44 -7.70
N ARG A 79 8.34 -10.22 -8.78
CA ARG A 79 9.49 -10.25 -9.70
C ARG A 79 9.54 -8.99 -10.56
N HIS A 80 8.41 -8.64 -11.18
CA HIS A 80 8.30 -7.49 -12.08
C HIS A 80 7.98 -6.19 -11.33
N ASN A 81 7.50 -6.28 -10.08
CA ASN A 81 6.98 -5.17 -9.28
C ASN A 81 5.84 -4.43 -9.99
N LEU A 82 4.97 -5.19 -10.64
CA LEU A 82 3.83 -4.73 -11.41
C LEU A 82 2.60 -5.55 -11.01
N GLY A 83 1.43 -4.91 -11.08
CA GLY A 83 0.15 -5.60 -11.05
C GLY A 83 -0.19 -6.14 -12.43
N PHE A 84 -0.92 -7.24 -12.50
CA PHE A 84 -1.44 -7.80 -13.74
C PHE A 84 -2.94 -8.00 -13.59
N ILE A 85 -3.72 -7.34 -14.45
CA ILE A 85 -5.14 -7.66 -14.64
C ILE A 85 -5.23 -8.61 -15.82
N TYR A 86 -5.92 -9.73 -15.65
CA TYR A 86 -6.11 -10.71 -16.70
C TYR A 86 -7.49 -11.34 -16.61
N GLY A 87 -7.96 -11.89 -17.72
CA GLY A 87 -9.26 -12.54 -17.76
C GLY A 87 -9.71 -12.86 -19.16
N VAL A 88 -10.95 -13.33 -19.28
CA VAL A 88 -11.59 -13.64 -20.56
C VAL A 88 -12.98 -13.04 -20.58
N ALA A 89 -13.24 -12.17 -21.55
CA ALA A 89 -14.55 -11.55 -21.69
C ALA A 89 -15.58 -12.60 -22.18
N PRO A 90 -16.76 -12.69 -21.53
CA PRO A 90 -17.86 -13.53 -22.01
C PRO A 90 -18.41 -13.01 -23.35
N LYS A 91 -19.11 -13.87 -24.10
CA LYS A 91 -19.53 -13.59 -25.48
C LYS A 91 -20.44 -12.36 -25.64
N ASP A 92 -21.24 -12.05 -24.62
CA ASP A 92 -22.24 -10.97 -24.62
C ASP A 92 -21.81 -9.76 -23.77
N GLN A 93 -20.51 -9.63 -23.49
CA GLN A 93 -19.98 -8.55 -22.69
C GLN A 93 -20.00 -7.23 -23.47
N ARG A 94 -20.54 -6.18 -22.86
CA ARG A 94 -20.49 -4.80 -23.39
C ARG A 94 -19.22 -4.10 -22.93
N ASP A 95 -18.90 -3.00 -23.61
CA ASP A 95 -17.86 -2.05 -23.20
C ASP A 95 -18.03 -1.63 -21.74
N PHE A 96 -16.92 -1.52 -21.03
CA PHE A 96 -16.90 -1.21 -19.61
C PHE A 96 -15.67 -0.39 -19.23
N GLN A 97 -15.69 0.17 -18.03
CA GLN A 97 -14.60 0.99 -17.52
C GLN A 97 -14.06 0.37 -16.24
N LEU A 98 -12.75 0.16 -16.20
CA LEU A 98 -12.04 -0.27 -15.02
C LEU A 98 -11.43 0.93 -14.32
N GLU A 99 -11.68 1.02 -13.02
CA GLU A 99 -11.01 1.96 -12.15
C GLU A 99 -9.82 1.27 -11.50
N ILE A 100 -8.65 1.89 -11.59
CA ILE A 100 -7.44 1.39 -10.94
C ILE A 100 -6.95 2.47 -9.99
N VAL A 101 -6.71 2.09 -8.75
CA VAL A 101 -6.18 2.94 -7.70
C VAL A 101 -4.78 2.43 -7.32
N ALA A 102 -3.79 3.30 -7.43
CA ALA A 102 -2.47 3.07 -6.87
C ALA A 102 -2.34 3.82 -5.54
N LEU A 103 -1.92 3.09 -4.50
CA LEU A 103 -1.60 3.62 -3.19
C LEU A 103 -0.09 3.55 -2.99
N ASN A 104 0.52 4.69 -2.66
CA ASN A 104 1.91 4.72 -2.22
C ASN A 104 1.99 4.25 -0.75
N LYS A 105 2.64 3.11 -0.50
CA LYS A 105 2.80 2.49 0.83
C LYS A 105 3.55 3.37 1.84
N ARG A 106 4.34 4.36 1.38
CA ARG A 106 5.14 5.24 2.25
C ARG A 106 4.42 6.54 2.57
N THR A 107 3.88 7.21 1.55
CA THR A 107 3.26 8.54 1.70
C THR A 107 1.75 8.47 1.92
N TYR A 108 1.15 7.30 1.69
CA TYR A 108 -0.30 7.06 1.65
C TYR A 108 -1.02 7.98 0.65
N GLU A 109 -0.29 8.45 -0.37
CA GLU A 109 -0.89 9.19 -1.48
C GLU A 109 -1.54 8.20 -2.44
N THR A 110 -2.74 8.54 -2.88
CA THR A 110 -3.51 7.76 -3.85
C THR A 110 -3.52 8.46 -5.19
N SER A 111 -3.29 7.70 -6.26
CA SER A 111 -3.49 8.11 -7.63
C SER A 111 -4.47 7.15 -8.29
N TYR A 112 -5.33 7.67 -9.15
CA TYR A 112 -6.34 6.87 -9.84
C TYR A 112 -6.23 7.07 -11.34
N THR A 113 -6.60 6.04 -12.09
CA THR A 113 -6.73 6.09 -13.55
C THR A 113 -7.91 5.24 -13.97
N VAL A 114 -8.57 5.63 -15.04
CA VAL A 114 -9.72 4.91 -15.60
C VAL A 114 -9.31 4.32 -16.94
N LEU A 115 -9.38 3.00 -17.05
CA LEU A 115 -9.15 2.28 -18.31
C LEU A 115 -10.49 2.03 -19.00
N ASN A 116 -10.60 2.50 -20.23
CA ASN A 116 -11.76 2.25 -21.07
C ASN A 116 -11.54 0.97 -21.88
N MET A 117 -12.35 -0.05 -21.62
CA MET A 117 -12.26 -1.36 -22.25
C MET A 117 -13.31 -1.47 -23.37
N SER A 118 -12.84 -1.59 -24.60
CA SER A 118 -13.64 -1.82 -25.80
C SER A 118 -13.69 -3.33 -26.07
N VAL A 119 -14.89 -3.92 -26.01
CA VAL A 119 -15.07 -5.37 -26.16
C VAL A 119 -15.45 -5.69 -27.60
N VAL A 120 -14.52 -6.31 -28.31
CA VAL A 120 -14.71 -6.73 -29.70
C VAL A 120 -15.07 -8.21 -29.74
N GLN A 121 -16.22 -8.51 -30.33
CA GLN A 121 -16.62 -9.89 -30.54
C GLN A 121 -15.72 -10.55 -31.59
N LYS A 122 -15.24 -11.76 -31.28
CA LYS A 122 -14.41 -12.55 -32.18
C LYS A 122 -15.29 -13.44 -33.05
N ASP A 123 -15.16 -13.31 -34.37
CA ASP A 123 -15.97 -14.05 -35.34
C ASP A 123 -15.75 -15.58 -35.29
N ASN A 124 -14.51 -16.01 -35.07
CA ASN A 124 -14.13 -17.43 -35.01
C ASN A 124 -13.92 -17.88 -33.56
N THR A 125 -15.01 -18.25 -32.89
CA THR A 125 -14.94 -18.88 -31.56
C THR A 125 -14.43 -20.32 -31.67
N SER A 126 -13.53 -20.71 -30.78
CA SER A 126 -12.98 -22.07 -30.68
C SER A 126 -14.09 -23.07 -30.44
N THR A 127 -14.14 -24.09 -31.29
CA THR A 127 -15.01 -25.25 -31.13
C THR A 127 -14.30 -26.40 -30.42
N TYR A 128 -12.96 -26.39 -30.47
CA TYR A 128 -12.07 -27.38 -29.88
C TYR A 128 -11.08 -26.68 -28.95
N GLU A 129 -11.01 -27.15 -27.71
CA GLU A 129 -10.11 -26.60 -26.69
C GLU A 129 -9.30 -27.72 -26.03
N VAL A 130 -8.06 -27.40 -25.65
CA VAL A 130 -7.21 -28.30 -24.87
C VAL A 130 -6.96 -27.67 -23.52
N LEU A 131 -7.44 -28.32 -22.46
CA LEU A 131 -7.14 -27.95 -21.08
C LEU A 131 -5.80 -28.55 -20.67
N LEU A 132 -4.94 -27.71 -20.09
CA LEU A 132 -3.67 -28.14 -19.53
C LEU A 132 -3.29 -27.29 -18.32
N LYS A 133 -2.51 -27.89 -17.42
CA LYS A 133 -1.92 -27.21 -16.27
C LYS A 133 -0.41 -27.31 -16.30
N ILE A 134 0.24 -26.18 -16.09
CA ILE A 134 1.69 -26.03 -16.04
C ILE A 134 2.07 -25.69 -14.59
N ASP A 135 2.83 -26.55 -13.94
CA ASP A 135 3.23 -26.39 -12.55
C ASP A 135 4.34 -25.34 -12.36
N ASN A 136 5.23 -25.17 -13.34
CA ASN A 136 6.41 -24.30 -13.21
C ASN A 136 6.29 -22.93 -13.91
N LEU A 137 5.06 -22.43 -14.04
CA LEU A 137 4.76 -21.17 -14.72
C LEU A 137 3.78 -20.37 -13.88
N ASN A 138 4.07 -19.08 -13.68
CA ASN A 138 3.13 -18.15 -13.08
C ASN A 138 2.41 -17.33 -14.16
N ILE A 139 1.32 -16.67 -13.79
CA ILE A 139 0.51 -15.86 -14.71
C ILE A 139 1.33 -14.72 -15.32
N GLU A 140 2.08 -14.00 -14.49
CA GLU A 140 2.92 -12.87 -14.92
C GLU A 140 4.03 -13.29 -15.88
N ASP A 141 4.48 -14.55 -15.81
CA ASP A 141 5.56 -15.09 -16.63
C ASP A 141 5.03 -15.74 -17.91
N THR A 142 3.70 -15.93 -18.01
CA THR A 142 3.07 -16.54 -19.19
C THR A 142 3.21 -15.62 -20.40
N PHE A 143 3.02 -14.31 -20.22
CA PHE A 143 3.05 -13.31 -21.30
C PHE A 143 4.41 -12.65 -21.49
N ASP A 144 5.45 -13.12 -20.78
CA ASP A 144 6.82 -12.73 -21.09
C ASP A 144 7.21 -13.26 -22.48
N GLY A 145 7.81 -12.37 -23.29
CA GLY A 145 7.77 -12.33 -24.76
C GLY A 145 8.11 -13.57 -25.60
N TYR A 146 8.47 -14.71 -25.00
CA TYR A 146 8.73 -15.97 -25.70
C TYR A 146 8.00 -17.18 -25.09
N ARG A 147 7.64 -17.17 -23.79
CA ARG A 147 7.12 -18.36 -23.11
C ARG A 147 5.82 -18.87 -23.71
N LEU A 148 4.83 -17.98 -23.89
CA LEU A 148 3.58 -18.35 -24.52
C LEU A 148 3.77 -18.75 -25.99
N GLN A 149 4.69 -18.09 -26.70
CA GLN A 149 4.96 -18.39 -28.10
C GLN A 149 5.59 -19.78 -28.24
N ASP A 150 6.59 -20.12 -27.42
CA ASP A 150 7.22 -21.44 -27.36
C ASP A 150 6.19 -22.55 -27.08
N LEU A 151 5.25 -22.28 -26.15
CA LEU A 151 4.16 -23.21 -25.87
C LEU A 151 3.26 -23.39 -27.10
N MET A 152 2.81 -22.30 -27.71
CA MET A 152 1.95 -22.34 -28.90
C MET A 152 2.64 -23.04 -30.07
N ASP A 153 3.93 -22.80 -30.28
CA ASP A 153 4.72 -23.37 -31.36
C ASP A 153 4.98 -24.87 -31.13
N LEU A 154 5.16 -25.30 -29.88
CA LEU A 154 5.20 -26.73 -29.53
C LEU A 154 3.88 -27.41 -29.93
N PHE A 155 2.74 -26.79 -29.64
CA PHE A 155 1.45 -27.32 -30.09
C PHE A 155 1.33 -27.35 -31.61
N ARG A 156 1.69 -26.27 -32.31
CA ARG A 156 1.63 -26.20 -33.78
C ARG A 156 2.58 -27.18 -34.47
N THR A 157 3.70 -27.53 -33.87
CA THR A 157 4.71 -28.37 -34.53
C THR A 157 4.56 -29.85 -34.20
N GLU A 158 4.21 -30.20 -32.96
CA GLU A 158 4.31 -31.58 -32.46
C GLU A 158 2.96 -32.25 -32.16
N LEU A 159 1.97 -31.50 -31.69
CA LEU A 159 0.69 -32.04 -31.18
C LEU A 159 -0.49 -31.76 -32.12
N TRP A 160 -0.64 -30.51 -32.55
CA TRP A 160 -1.77 -29.98 -33.30
C TRP A 160 -1.32 -29.28 -34.59
N LYS A 161 -0.66 -30.06 -35.45
CA LYS A 161 -0.06 -29.60 -36.72
C LYS A 161 -1.02 -28.89 -37.68
N GLU A 162 -2.30 -29.25 -37.62
CA GLU A 162 -3.31 -28.69 -38.51
C GLU A 162 -3.82 -27.33 -38.02
N SER A 163 -3.69 -27.03 -36.72
CA SER A 163 -4.18 -25.79 -36.14
C SER A 163 -3.23 -24.62 -36.38
N GLN A 164 -3.63 -23.65 -37.19
CA GLN A 164 -2.88 -22.40 -37.42
C GLN A 164 -3.37 -21.28 -36.49
N ASP A 165 -4.62 -21.37 -36.03
CA ASP A 165 -5.35 -20.35 -35.31
C ASP A 165 -5.39 -20.61 -33.78
N LEU A 166 -4.29 -21.07 -33.18
CA LEU A 166 -4.26 -21.23 -31.71
C LEU A 166 -4.26 -19.89 -30.98
N TYR A 167 -5.02 -19.85 -29.90
CA TYR A 167 -4.99 -18.78 -28.92
C TYR A 167 -5.35 -19.34 -27.54
N VAL A 168 -5.05 -18.56 -26.49
CA VAL A 168 -5.47 -18.91 -25.12
C VAL A 168 -6.91 -18.46 -24.93
N SER A 169 -7.82 -19.41 -24.73
CA SER A 169 -9.25 -19.14 -24.50
C SER A 169 -9.60 -19.06 -23.01
N TYR A 170 -8.76 -19.59 -22.13
CA TYR A 170 -8.91 -19.51 -20.67
C TYR A 170 -7.55 -19.48 -19.99
N LEU A 171 -7.44 -18.72 -18.90
CA LEU A 171 -6.24 -18.63 -18.09
C LEU A 171 -6.58 -18.28 -16.64
N ILE A 172 -6.06 -19.07 -15.71
CA ILE A 172 -6.21 -18.84 -14.29
C ILE A 172 -5.02 -19.41 -13.50
N SER A 173 -4.75 -18.86 -12.31
CA SER A 173 -3.77 -19.45 -11.38
C SER A 173 -4.26 -20.84 -10.96
N ALA A 174 -3.34 -21.82 -10.90
CA ALA A 174 -3.69 -23.14 -10.39
C ALA A 174 -4.18 -23.08 -8.93
N VAL A 175 -3.71 -22.11 -8.15
CA VAL A 175 -4.12 -21.88 -6.76
C VAL A 175 -5.58 -21.44 -6.67
N ALA A 176 -6.02 -20.59 -7.60
CA ALA A 176 -7.40 -20.13 -7.66
C ALA A 176 -8.38 -21.27 -8.04
N GLU A 177 -7.91 -22.27 -8.79
CA GLU A 177 -8.61 -23.53 -9.07
C GLU A 177 -8.49 -24.57 -7.93
N GLY A 178 -8.04 -24.16 -6.75
CA GLY A 178 -7.96 -25.01 -5.56
C GLY A 178 -6.77 -25.97 -5.53
N ALA A 179 -5.74 -25.76 -6.35
CA ALA A 179 -4.52 -26.56 -6.27
C ALA A 179 -3.67 -26.20 -5.04
N ARG A 180 -3.07 -27.24 -4.42
CA ARG A 180 -1.99 -27.17 -3.43
C ARG A 180 -2.25 -26.21 -2.24
N LEU A 181 -2.94 -26.74 -1.23
CA LEU A 181 -2.98 -26.15 0.10
C LEU A 181 -2.19 -27.04 1.07
N PRO A 182 -1.18 -26.53 1.79
CA PRO A 182 -0.68 -25.15 1.85
C PRO A 182 0.26 -24.77 0.68
N LEU A 183 0.36 -23.47 0.41
CA LEU A 183 1.27 -22.90 -0.59
C LEU A 183 2.71 -22.85 -0.07
N ASP A 184 3.67 -23.21 -0.92
CA ASP A 184 5.11 -22.99 -0.68
C ASP A 184 5.57 -21.74 -1.45
N PRO A 185 6.01 -20.65 -0.78
CA PRO A 185 6.49 -19.45 -1.46
C PRO A 185 7.78 -19.65 -2.28
N ARG A 186 8.43 -20.81 -2.19
CA ARG A 186 9.61 -21.17 -2.99
C ARG A 186 9.25 -21.81 -4.33
N GLU A 187 8.04 -22.37 -4.43
CA GLU A 187 7.55 -22.97 -5.66
C GLU A 187 6.69 -21.94 -6.43
N PRO A 188 6.72 -21.97 -7.77
CA PRO A 188 5.74 -21.23 -8.58
C PRO A 188 4.32 -21.74 -8.30
N GLU A 189 3.33 -20.84 -8.47
CA GLU A 189 1.92 -21.13 -8.21
C GLU A 189 1.33 -22.13 -9.20
N GLY A 190 1.84 -22.11 -10.45
CA GLY A 190 1.30 -22.87 -11.55
C GLY A 190 0.12 -22.16 -12.23
N VAL A 191 -0.13 -22.52 -13.48
CA VAL A 191 -1.17 -21.92 -14.33
C VAL A 191 -2.00 -23.02 -14.96
N VAL A 192 -3.32 -22.83 -14.95
CA VAL A 192 -4.27 -23.63 -15.73
C VAL A 192 -4.68 -22.81 -16.94
N LEU A 193 -4.56 -23.37 -18.14
CA LEU A 193 -4.88 -22.68 -19.38
C LEU A 193 -5.64 -23.59 -20.34
N ARG A 194 -6.49 -22.98 -21.18
CA ARG A 194 -7.14 -23.65 -22.31
C ARG A 194 -6.64 -23.05 -23.61
N LEU A 195 -6.23 -23.92 -24.53
CA LEU A 195 -5.83 -23.55 -25.88
C LEU A 195 -6.97 -23.84 -26.84
N GLY A 196 -7.51 -22.80 -27.46
CA GLY A 196 -8.62 -22.89 -28.40
C GLY A 196 -8.17 -22.85 -29.85
N SER A 197 -8.85 -23.62 -30.70
CA SER A 197 -8.71 -23.64 -32.16
C SER A 197 -10.07 -23.92 -32.81
N SER A 198 -10.27 -23.46 -34.05
CA SER A 198 -11.44 -23.81 -34.85
C SER A 198 -11.30 -25.17 -35.56
N ILE A 199 -10.07 -25.65 -35.69
CA ILE A 199 -9.71 -26.88 -36.40
C ILE A 199 -9.86 -28.08 -35.45
N PRO A 200 -10.37 -29.24 -35.91
CA PRO A 200 -10.52 -30.43 -35.07
C PRO A 200 -9.19 -30.97 -34.53
N PHE A 201 -9.26 -31.80 -33.49
CA PHE A 201 -8.08 -32.41 -32.89
C PHE A 201 -7.33 -33.32 -33.87
N SER A 202 -6.01 -33.20 -33.89
CA SER A 202 -5.12 -34.14 -34.59
C SER A 202 -5.21 -35.53 -33.97
N GLN A 203 -5.02 -36.58 -34.77
CA GLN A 203 -4.93 -37.97 -34.28
C GLN A 203 -3.87 -38.13 -33.19
N THR A 204 -2.76 -37.38 -33.29
CA THR A 204 -1.70 -37.39 -32.27
C THR A 204 -2.19 -36.89 -30.91
N LEU A 205 -3.07 -35.87 -30.87
CA LEU A 205 -3.65 -35.36 -29.62
C LEU A 205 -4.64 -36.36 -29.01
N ILE A 206 -5.46 -36.97 -29.85
CA ILE A 206 -6.47 -37.96 -29.41
C ILE A 206 -5.77 -39.20 -28.83
N ASP A 207 -4.74 -39.70 -29.48
CA ASP A 207 -3.98 -40.85 -28.97
C ASP A 207 -3.18 -40.49 -27.71
N PHE A 208 -2.69 -39.26 -27.62
CA PHE A 208 -2.04 -38.76 -26.43
C PHE A 208 -3.02 -38.67 -25.24
N GLU A 209 -4.25 -38.17 -25.43
CA GLU A 209 -5.26 -38.15 -24.37
C GLU A 209 -5.56 -39.57 -23.85
N LYS A 210 -5.69 -40.57 -24.73
CA LYS A 210 -5.89 -41.98 -24.34
C LYS A 210 -4.74 -42.52 -23.50
N GLU A 211 -3.50 -42.10 -23.78
CA GLU A 211 -2.33 -42.46 -22.98
C GLU A 211 -2.41 -41.88 -21.55
N LEU A 212 -3.00 -40.70 -21.40
CA LEU A 212 -3.12 -39.97 -20.13
C LEU A 212 -4.36 -40.35 -19.30
N GLU A 213 -5.38 -40.94 -19.91
CA GLU A 213 -6.61 -41.40 -19.25
C GLU A 213 -6.37 -42.18 -17.93
N PRO A 214 -5.41 -43.13 -17.82
CA PRO A 214 -5.14 -43.83 -16.56
C PRO A 214 -4.52 -42.93 -15.46
N LEU A 215 -3.87 -41.82 -15.83
CA LEU A 215 -3.27 -40.87 -14.88
C LEU A 215 -4.32 -39.97 -14.24
N ARG A 216 -5.38 -39.62 -14.97
CA ARG A 216 -6.47 -38.77 -14.47
C ARG A 216 -7.15 -39.35 -13.21
N LYS A 217 -7.14 -40.67 -13.06
CA LYS A 217 -7.71 -41.36 -11.88
C LYS A 217 -6.80 -41.28 -10.64
N ARG A 218 -5.58 -40.77 -10.76
CA ARG A 218 -4.63 -40.64 -9.64
C ARG A 218 -4.80 -39.29 -8.97
N SER A 219 -5.29 -39.31 -7.74
CA SER A 219 -5.31 -38.15 -6.85
C SER A 219 -4.57 -38.48 -5.55
N PRO A 220 -3.51 -37.75 -5.17
CA PRO A 220 -2.92 -36.60 -5.87
C PRO A 220 -2.12 -37.00 -7.12
N CYS A 221 -2.02 -36.08 -8.08
CA CYS A 221 -1.20 -36.32 -9.27
C CYS A 221 0.28 -36.39 -8.89
N PRO A 222 1.05 -37.39 -9.38
CA PRO A 222 2.48 -37.46 -9.14
C PRO A 222 3.21 -36.26 -9.76
N LYS A 223 3.99 -35.53 -8.94
CA LYS A 223 4.90 -34.49 -9.45
C LYS A 223 5.93 -35.10 -10.39
N ASP A 224 6.29 -34.37 -11.44
CA ASP A 224 7.36 -34.71 -12.39
C ASP A 224 7.23 -36.10 -13.04
N PHE A 225 6.04 -36.42 -13.51
CA PHE A 225 5.77 -37.73 -14.08
C PHE A 225 6.39 -37.93 -15.48
N LYS A 226 7.51 -38.67 -15.54
CA LYS A 226 8.31 -38.84 -16.76
C LYS A 226 7.78 -39.87 -17.80
N LYS A 227 6.63 -40.52 -17.58
CA LYS A 227 6.25 -41.69 -18.42
C LYS A 227 5.39 -41.38 -19.65
N THR A 228 5.10 -40.12 -19.97
CA THR A 228 4.26 -39.80 -21.12
C THR A 228 5.11 -39.67 -22.40
N SER A 229 4.56 -40.07 -23.55
CA SER A 229 5.25 -40.07 -24.84
C SER A 229 5.78 -38.70 -25.27
N LYS A 230 5.08 -37.63 -24.87
CA LYS A 230 5.41 -36.24 -25.24
C LYS A 230 6.06 -35.44 -24.11
N GLU A 231 6.25 -36.00 -22.91
CA GLU A 231 6.89 -35.32 -21.76
C GLU A 231 8.24 -34.69 -22.12
N LYS A 232 9.07 -35.43 -22.85
CA LYS A 232 10.43 -34.99 -23.18
C LYS A 232 10.42 -33.65 -23.93
N LEU A 233 9.46 -33.45 -24.83
CA LEU A 233 9.33 -32.23 -25.64
C LEU A 233 9.01 -31.02 -24.76
N PHE A 234 8.05 -31.17 -23.84
CA PHE A 234 7.70 -30.09 -22.91
C PHE A 234 8.84 -29.76 -21.94
N ARG A 235 9.58 -30.77 -21.47
CA ARG A 235 10.77 -30.54 -20.62
C ARG A 235 11.91 -29.85 -21.37
N GLU A 236 12.13 -30.19 -22.63
CA GLU A 236 13.10 -29.50 -23.49
C GLU A 236 12.71 -28.01 -23.65
N ALA A 237 11.42 -27.71 -23.76
CA ALA A 237 10.86 -26.35 -23.74
C ALA A 237 10.74 -25.73 -22.32
N ARG A 238 11.26 -26.38 -21.27
CA ARG A 238 11.24 -25.92 -19.87
C ARG A 238 9.84 -25.74 -19.26
N PHE A 239 8.88 -26.56 -19.67
CA PHE A 239 7.56 -26.67 -19.04
C PHE A 239 7.45 -27.96 -18.23
N LEU A 240 6.98 -27.82 -16.98
CA LEU A 240 6.61 -28.93 -16.11
C LEU A 240 5.10 -29.05 -16.11
N MET A 241 4.59 -30.11 -16.71
CA MET A 241 3.18 -30.32 -16.96
C MET A 241 2.55 -31.21 -15.90
N ASP A 242 1.33 -30.89 -15.50
CA ASP A 242 0.48 -31.77 -14.69
C ASP A 242 -0.44 -32.58 -15.62
N TRP A 243 0.04 -33.76 -15.99
CA TRP A 243 -0.64 -34.64 -16.94
C TRP A 243 -2.00 -35.17 -16.49
N CYS A 244 -2.31 -35.13 -15.18
CA CYS A 244 -3.60 -35.59 -14.69
C CYS A 244 -4.74 -34.62 -15.03
N SER A 245 -4.42 -33.36 -15.32
CA SER A 245 -5.37 -32.30 -15.68
C SER A 245 -5.61 -32.15 -17.18
N PHE A 246 -4.82 -32.85 -18.01
CA PHE A 246 -4.89 -32.71 -19.45
C PHE A 246 -6.22 -33.28 -19.98
N GLN A 247 -6.95 -32.48 -20.76
CA GLN A 247 -8.24 -32.89 -21.31
C GLN A 247 -8.54 -32.18 -22.63
N LEU A 248 -9.11 -32.92 -23.58
CA LEU A 248 -9.68 -32.38 -24.80
C LEU A 248 -11.15 -32.00 -24.56
N ILE A 249 -11.49 -30.75 -24.82
CA ILE A 249 -12.83 -30.20 -24.62
C ILE A 249 -13.41 -29.83 -25.98
N THR A 250 -14.60 -30.33 -26.26
CA THR A 250 -15.39 -29.95 -27.44
C THR A 250 -16.53 -29.03 -27.02
N SER A 251 -16.96 -28.17 -27.93
CA SER A 251 -18.07 -27.21 -27.73
C SER A 251 -19.34 -27.81 -27.13
N GLU A 252 -19.68 -29.08 -27.42
CA GLU A 252 -20.82 -29.77 -26.81
C GLU A 252 -20.69 -29.93 -25.29
N ILE A 253 -19.47 -30.14 -24.78
CA ILE A 253 -19.17 -30.29 -23.35
C ILE A 253 -19.21 -28.93 -22.64
N THR A 254 -18.75 -27.86 -23.32
CA THR A 254 -18.73 -26.51 -22.75
C THR A 254 -20.13 -25.96 -22.42
N ASN A 255 -21.15 -26.31 -23.21
CA ASN A 255 -22.52 -25.87 -22.97
C ASN A 255 -23.10 -26.42 -21.65
N VAL A 256 -22.67 -27.61 -21.22
CA VAL A 256 -23.11 -28.24 -19.96
C VAL A 256 -22.41 -27.60 -18.77
N GLU A 257 -21.14 -27.25 -18.91
CA GLU A 257 -20.32 -26.64 -17.85
C GLU A 257 -20.68 -25.15 -17.64
N SER A 258 -20.91 -24.40 -18.72
CA SER A 258 -21.46 -23.03 -18.65
C SER A 258 -22.86 -23.01 -18.02
N ALA A 259 -23.73 -23.99 -18.35
CA ALA A 259 -25.04 -24.10 -17.71
C ALA A 259 -24.96 -24.44 -16.21
N LEU A 260 -23.94 -25.18 -15.76
CA LEU A 260 -23.72 -25.45 -14.33
C LEU A 260 -23.14 -24.26 -13.57
N GLN A 261 -22.34 -23.43 -14.23
CA GLN A 261 -21.80 -22.18 -13.66
C GLN A 261 -22.85 -21.06 -13.65
N ASP A 262 -23.72 -21.00 -14.65
CA ASP A 262 -24.80 -20.02 -14.75
C ASP A 262 -25.94 -20.28 -13.75
N VAL A 263 -26.14 -21.53 -13.30
CA VAL A 263 -27.16 -21.84 -12.26
C VAL A 263 -26.76 -21.32 -10.87
N ASN A 264 -25.48 -20.99 -10.65
CA ASN A 264 -25.03 -20.30 -9.43
C ASN A 264 -25.03 -18.77 -9.56
N ASN A 265 -25.27 -18.24 -10.75
CA ASN A 265 -25.50 -16.82 -10.97
C ASN A 265 -27.00 -16.55 -11.00
N ILE A 266 -27.63 -16.73 -9.83
CA ILE A 266 -29.02 -16.34 -9.65
C ILE A 266 -29.16 -14.84 -9.95
N GLU A 267 -30.05 -14.61 -10.91
CA GLU A 267 -30.69 -13.38 -11.32
C GLU A 267 -30.98 -12.40 -10.17
N ASN A 268 -30.93 -11.12 -10.52
CA ASN A 268 -31.38 -9.93 -9.77
C ASN A 268 -30.39 -9.32 -8.78
N VAL A 269 -29.35 -8.65 -9.32
CA VAL A 269 -28.76 -7.46 -8.66
C VAL A 269 -28.93 -6.21 -9.52
N ASP A 270 -29.93 -6.18 -10.40
CA ASP A 270 -30.21 -5.03 -11.27
C ASP A 270 -31.20 -4.01 -10.65
N SER A 271 -31.52 -4.12 -9.35
CA SER A 271 -32.48 -3.22 -8.67
C SER A 271 -31.98 -2.57 -7.37
N LEU A 272 -30.69 -2.70 -7.03
CA LEU A 272 -30.08 -2.01 -5.86
C LEU A 272 -28.93 -1.06 -6.22
N VAL A 273 -28.65 -0.85 -7.50
CA VAL A 273 -27.55 0.01 -7.98
C VAL A 273 -27.89 1.52 -7.89
N ASP A 274 -29.14 1.89 -7.60
CA ASP A 274 -29.58 3.29 -7.71
C ASP A 274 -29.28 4.22 -6.51
N LYS A 275 -28.41 3.84 -5.55
CA LYS A 275 -28.07 4.79 -4.46
C LYS A 275 -26.76 4.63 -3.70
N TRP A 276 -25.84 3.78 -4.16
CA TRP A 276 -24.52 3.67 -3.55
C TRP A 276 -23.45 4.05 -4.56
N GLN A 277 -23.21 5.35 -4.70
CA GLN A 277 -22.06 5.84 -5.45
C GLN A 277 -20.84 5.69 -4.55
N TRP A 278 -20.11 4.58 -4.69
CA TRP A 278 -18.86 4.38 -3.97
C TRP A 278 -17.89 5.49 -4.39
N SER A 279 -17.58 6.39 -3.45
CA SER A 279 -16.62 7.47 -3.66
C SER A 279 -15.31 7.12 -2.97
N ILE A 280 -14.22 7.08 -3.73
CA ILE A 280 -12.89 6.77 -3.19
C ILE A 280 -12.49 7.82 -2.13
N PRO A 281 -12.10 7.39 -0.91
CA PRO A 281 -11.57 8.30 0.09
C PRO A 281 -10.18 8.77 -0.33
N LYS A 282 -10.01 10.07 -0.59
CA LYS A 282 -8.68 10.66 -0.80
C LYS A 282 -8.02 10.89 0.55
N LYS A 283 -6.68 10.98 0.57
CA LYS A 283 -5.93 11.38 1.79
C LYS A 283 -6.43 12.70 2.39
N SER A 284 -6.92 13.62 1.56
CA SER A 284 -7.56 14.88 1.99
C SER A 284 -8.86 14.68 2.75
N ASP A 285 -9.56 13.58 2.47
CA ASP A 285 -10.92 13.32 2.96
C ASP A 285 -10.89 12.53 4.27
N ILE A 286 -9.72 12.00 4.64
CA ILE A 286 -9.48 11.34 5.92
C ILE A 286 -9.43 12.43 7.00
N PRO A 287 -10.32 12.40 8.01
CA PRO A 287 -10.33 13.41 9.06
C PRO A 287 -9.01 13.35 9.85
N THR A 288 -8.17 14.36 9.67
CA THR A 288 -6.97 14.53 10.48
C THR A 288 -7.38 15.12 11.83
N ARG A 289 -7.32 14.30 12.88
CA ARG A 289 -7.60 14.77 14.24
C ARG A 289 -6.45 15.66 14.70
N ASN A 290 -6.72 16.96 14.84
CA ASN A 290 -5.76 17.92 15.37
C ASN A 290 -5.69 17.81 16.89
N TYR A 291 -4.62 17.18 17.41
CA TYR A 291 -4.40 17.01 18.86
C TYR A 291 -3.91 18.29 19.56
N THR A 292 -3.68 19.39 18.84
CA THR A 292 -3.11 20.62 19.40
C THR A 292 -4.00 21.22 20.48
N ASN A 293 -5.31 21.28 20.24
CA ASN A 293 -6.27 21.84 21.19
C ASN A 293 -6.49 20.92 22.38
N ASP A 294 -6.50 19.61 22.15
CA ASP A 294 -6.58 18.60 23.22
C ASP A 294 -5.35 18.74 24.13
N ILE A 295 -4.13 18.72 23.57
CA ILE A 295 -2.88 18.85 24.33
C ILE A 295 -2.82 20.17 25.12
N LEU A 296 -3.21 21.30 24.50
CA LEU A 296 -3.26 22.59 25.18
C LEU A 296 -4.20 22.56 26.38
N THR A 297 -5.38 21.94 26.23
CA THR A 297 -6.37 21.85 27.31
C THR A 297 -5.87 20.97 28.46
N TRP A 298 -5.29 19.82 28.15
CA TRP A 298 -4.76 18.88 29.14
C TRP A 298 -3.52 19.40 29.88
N ILE A 299 -2.73 20.31 29.29
CA ILE A 299 -1.55 20.91 29.93
C ILE A 299 -1.91 22.19 30.70
N PHE A 300 -2.80 23.03 30.15
CA PHE A 300 -3.10 24.33 30.75
C PHE A 300 -3.88 24.22 32.06
N ILE A 301 -4.80 23.26 32.16
CA ILE A 301 -5.61 23.01 33.37
C ILE A 301 -4.73 22.64 34.59
N PRO A 302 -3.85 21.63 34.54
CA PRO A 302 -3.01 21.27 35.68
C PRO A 302 -1.98 22.35 36.02
N ILE A 303 -1.41 23.05 35.03
CA ILE A 303 -0.48 24.17 35.29
C ILE A 303 -1.18 25.31 36.02
N SER A 304 -2.39 25.69 35.57
CA SER A 304 -3.17 26.74 36.21
C SER A 304 -3.51 26.37 37.66
N LEU A 305 -3.90 25.11 37.90
CA LEU A 305 -4.19 24.61 39.24
C LEU A 305 -2.94 24.61 40.15
N LEU A 306 -1.78 24.25 39.60
CA LEU A 306 -0.50 24.31 40.33
C LEU A 306 -0.13 25.74 40.70
N ILE A 307 -0.29 26.71 39.78
CA ILE A 307 -0.02 28.13 40.05
C ILE A 307 -0.94 28.65 41.15
N ILE A 308 -2.24 28.34 41.10
CA ILE A 308 -3.19 28.74 42.14
C ILE A 308 -2.78 28.17 43.50
N LEU A 309 -2.40 26.89 43.57
CA LEU A 309 -1.92 26.26 44.79
C LEU A 309 -0.65 26.94 45.32
N ALA A 310 0.29 27.28 44.44
CA ALA A 310 1.53 27.97 44.81
C ALA A 310 1.27 29.37 45.38
N ILE A 311 0.35 30.13 44.78
CA ILE A 311 -0.06 31.45 45.28
C ILE A 311 -0.72 31.33 46.66
N LEU A 312 -1.64 30.38 46.84
CA LEU A 312 -2.30 30.13 48.13
C LEU A 312 -1.27 29.76 49.21
N LEU A 313 -0.34 28.86 48.89
CA LEU A 313 0.74 28.48 49.80
C LEU A 313 1.62 29.69 50.15
N SER A 314 1.97 30.52 49.17
CA SER A 314 2.75 31.74 49.41
C SER A 314 2.01 32.71 50.34
N ILE A 315 0.70 32.90 50.16
CA ILE A 315 -0.11 33.77 51.02
C ILE A 315 -0.15 33.22 52.45
N ILE A 316 -0.34 31.91 52.61
CA ILE A 316 -0.36 31.26 53.93
C ILE A 316 1.00 31.43 54.62
N ILE A 317 2.09 31.21 53.91
CA ILE A 317 3.45 31.39 54.46
C ILE A 317 3.68 32.85 54.85
N CYS A 318 3.32 33.81 54.00
CA CYS A 318 3.47 35.24 54.30
C CYS A 318 2.63 35.67 55.51
N LEU A 319 1.37 35.24 55.61
CA LEU A 319 0.49 35.57 56.74
C LEU A 319 0.87 34.85 58.04
N HIS A 320 1.48 33.66 57.95
CA HIS A 320 1.99 32.95 59.12
C HIS A 320 3.29 33.59 59.62
N HIS A 321 4.16 34.04 58.72
CA HIS A 321 5.39 34.75 59.07
C HIS A 321 5.10 36.05 59.83
N GLU A 322 4.06 36.79 59.45
CA GLU A 322 3.67 38.03 60.14
C GLU A 322 3.18 37.80 61.59
N LYS A 323 2.72 36.59 61.91
CA LYS A 323 2.24 36.23 63.26
C LYS A 323 3.32 35.62 64.16
N VAL A 324 4.48 35.24 63.62
CA VAL A 324 5.60 34.70 64.38
C VAL A 324 6.57 35.85 64.69
N LYS A 325 6.32 36.59 65.78
CA LYS A 325 7.30 37.51 66.36
C LYS A 325 8.22 36.73 67.30
N ASP A 326 9.42 36.38 66.83
CA ASP A 326 10.47 35.84 67.68
C ASP A 326 11.39 36.99 68.14
N PRO A 327 11.29 37.43 69.41
CA PRO A 327 12.06 38.57 69.91
C PRO A 327 13.58 38.34 69.88
N VAL A 328 14.04 37.08 69.79
CA VAL A 328 15.47 36.75 69.70
C VAL A 328 16.00 37.02 68.29
N SER A 329 15.21 36.69 67.25
CA SER A 329 15.59 36.89 65.85
C SER A 329 15.56 38.36 65.45
N ASP A 330 14.53 39.10 65.89
CA ASP A 330 14.40 40.54 65.59
C ASP A 330 15.55 41.37 66.19
N LYS A 331 16.08 40.96 67.35
CA LYS A 331 17.26 41.58 67.96
C LYS A 331 18.52 41.31 67.14
N TYR A 332 18.69 40.08 66.64
CA TYR A 332 19.82 39.70 65.78
C TYR A 332 19.81 40.49 64.46
N PHE A 333 18.67 40.58 63.78
CA PHE A 333 18.55 41.35 62.53
C PHE A 333 18.78 42.86 62.75
N ASN A 334 18.25 43.44 63.84
CA ASN A 334 18.50 44.85 64.16
C ASN A 334 19.97 45.15 64.46
N GLU A 335 20.68 44.26 65.16
CA GLU A 335 22.13 44.42 65.38
C GLU A 335 22.93 44.29 64.09
N LEU A 336 22.55 43.35 63.20
CA LEU A 336 23.23 43.14 61.92
C LEU A 336 23.11 44.37 60.99
N PHE A 337 21.92 44.95 60.87
CA PHE A 337 21.69 46.11 60.01
C PHE A 337 22.21 47.43 60.60
N ASN A 338 22.27 47.56 61.94
CA ASN A 338 22.88 48.74 62.57
C ASN A 338 24.36 48.92 62.23
N ILE A 339 25.10 47.83 61.99
CA ILE A 339 26.49 47.89 61.55
C ILE A 339 26.60 48.59 60.18
N PHE A 340 25.66 48.31 59.26
CA PHE A 340 25.63 48.92 57.94
C PHE A 340 25.23 50.40 57.98
N TYR A 341 24.24 50.77 58.81
CA TYR A 341 23.86 52.18 58.98
C TYR A 341 24.96 53.00 59.65
N ARG A 342 25.65 52.45 60.66
CA ARG A 342 26.80 53.09 61.31
C ARG A 342 27.95 53.33 60.34
N LYS A 343 28.22 52.37 59.44
CA LYS A 343 29.26 52.51 58.42
C LYS A 343 28.91 53.56 57.35
N LYS A 344 27.63 53.68 56.99
CA LYS A 344 27.15 54.69 56.05
C LYS A 344 27.23 56.11 56.64
N ASN A 345 26.82 56.30 57.90
CA ASN A 345 26.90 57.61 58.54
C ASN A 345 28.34 58.09 58.75
N ASN A 346 29.25 57.20 59.14
CA ASN A 346 30.67 57.56 59.30
C ASN A 346 31.33 57.95 57.96
N ASN A 347 30.89 57.37 56.85
CA ASN A 347 31.38 57.75 55.51
C ASN A 347 30.83 59.11 55.04
N ILE A 348 29.59 59.45 55.42
CA ILE A 348 28.97 60.74 55.07
C ILE A 348 29.60 61.88 55.87
N GLU A 349 29.94 61.66 57.15
CA GLU A 349 30.58 62.65 58.01
C GLU A 349 32.03 62.97 57.56
N LEU A 350 32.75 61.96 57.04
CA LEU A 350 34.11 62.13 56.49
C LEU A 350 34.11 62.84 55.13
N GLU A 351 33.06 62.72 54.32
CA GLU A 351 32.90 63.45 53.06
C GLU A 351 32.51 64.92 53.25
N SER A 352 31.82 65.28 54.34
CA SER A 352 31.47 66.67 54.64
C SER A 352 32.66 67.53 55.09
N LEU A 353 33.66 66.94 55.75
CA LEU A 353 34.87 67.65 56.20
C LEU A 353 35.88 67.91 55.07
N LYS A 354 35.74 67.23 53.91
CA LYS A 354 36.69 67.31 52.80
C LYS A 354 36.27 68.31 51.70
N ARG A 355 35.10 68.95 51.83
CA ARG A 355 34.50 69.78 50.76
C ARG A 355 34.68 71.29 50.93
N GLU A 356 35.22 71.77 52.04
CA GLU A 356 35.62 73.16 52.25
C GLU A 356 37.15 73.28 52.32
N GLN A 357 37.79 73.43 51.15
CA GLN A 357 39.04 74.18 50.91
C GLN A 357 39.73 73.63 49.65
N LEU A 358 39.73 74.42 48.58
CA LEU A 358 40.71 74.35 47.50
C LEU A 358 41.13 75.79 47.18
N PRO A 359 42.43 76.02 46.89
CA PRO A 359 42.77 76.20 45.47
C PRO A 359 44.12 75.59 45.02
N VAL A 360 44.09 75.07 43.78
CA VAL A 360 45.07 75.21 42.66
C VAL A 360 46.58 74.96 42.94
N GLU A 361 47.16 73.86 42.43
CA GLU A 361 47.96 73.77 41.17
C GLU A 361 48.92 72.54 41.13
N ASN A 362 48.95 71.86 39.98
CA ASN A 362 50.00 71.05 39.34
C ASN A 362 50.71 69.82 39.98
N PHE A 363 51.10 68.92 39.06
CA PHE A 363 51.82 67.63 39.18
C PHE A 363 51.00 66.50 39.82
N GLY A 364 50.89 65.29 39.29
CA GLY A 364 51.65 64.58 38.26
C GLY A 364 51.79 63.14 38.77
N LYS A 365 51.40 62.15 37.93
CA LYS A 365 51.71 60.70 38.04
C LYS A 365 51.52 60.03 39.41
N ASP A 366 50.52 59.18 39.55
CA ASP A 366 50.72 57.72 39.46
C ASP A 366 49.51 56.93 39.96
N GLN A 367 49.26 55.86 39.21
CA GLN A 367 48.70 54.55 39.56
C GLN A 367 48.09 54.39 40.95
N VAL A 368 46.76 54.20 41.01
CA VAL A 368 46.16 53.41 42.08
C VAL A 368 45.31 52.28 41.47
N GLN A 369 45.67 51.11 41.97
CA GLN A 369 45.43 49.77 41.52
C GLN A 369 43.97 49.34 41.77
N MET A 370 43.30 48.87 40.72
CA MET A 370 42.03 48.17 40.82
C MET A 370 42.26 46.83 41.53
N VAL A 371 41.77 46.69 42.77
CA VAL A 371 41.74 45.37 43.43
C VAL A 371 40.60 44.57 42.80
N GLN A 372 41.01 43.67 41.90
CA GLN A 372 40.19 42.57 41.40
C GLN A 372 39.78 41.69 42.58
N TYR A 373 38.48 41.49 42.75
CA TYR A 373 37.97 40.27 43.40
C TYR A 373 37.52 39.31 42.31
N ALA A 374 37.95 38.06 42.47
CA ALA A 374 37.84 37.00 41.49
C ALA A 374 36.42 36.86 40.94
N THR A 375 36.29 36.98 39.62
CA THR A 375 35.20 36.41 38.85
C THR A 375 35.18 34.91 39.09
N SER A 376 34.23 34.41 39.89
CA SER A 376 33.86 33.00 39.83
C SER A 376 33.21 32.76 38.47
N GLU A 377 33.86 31.90 37.70
CA GLU A 377 33.63 31.67 36.29
C GLU A 377 32.19 31.26 36.00
N ARG A 378 31.64 31.88 34.94
CA ARG A 378 30.49 31.36 34.21
C ARG A 378 30.78 29.91 33.84
N GLY A 379 29.93 28.99 34.30
CA GLY A 379 29.91 27.62 33.82
C GLY A 379 29.58 27.58 32.33
N THR A 380 30.59 27.66 31.49
CA THR A 380 30.51 27.33 30.07
C THR A 380 30.54 25.82 29.89
N LEU A 381 29.52 25.36 29.19
CA LEU A 381 29.35 24.03 28.62
C LEU A 381 30.67 23.49 28.06
N ARG A 382 31.16 22.38 28.63
CA ARG A 382 32.22 21.59 28.01
C ARG A 382 31.63 20.77 26.87
N SER A 383 31.91 21.22 25.66
CA SER A 383 32.04 20.38 24.48
C SER A 383 33.15 19.36 24.69
N LEU A 384 32.85 18.07 24.47
CA LEU A 384 33.83 17.07 24.09
C LEU A 384 33.40 16.51 22.73
N ALA A 385 34.16 16.86 21.71
CA ALA A 385 34.23 16.12 20.47
C ALA A 385 35.66 15.63 20.34
N VAL A 386 35.85 14.30 20.21
CA VAL A 386 36.78 13.63 19.28
C VAL A 386 36.37 12.14 19.22
N GLN A 387 36.00 11.71 18.02
CA GLN A 387 35.79 10.32 17.55
C GLN A 387 37.15 9.58 17.35
N PRO A 388 37.23 8.40 16.70
CA PRO A 388 36.47 7.15 16.74
C PRO A 388 37.40 6.00 17.18
N VAL A 389 36.96 4.72 17.14
CA VAL A 389 37.74 3.53 16.67
C VAL A 389 37.14 2.19 17.16
N ILE A 390 36.71 1.40 16.18
CA ILE A 390 36.87 -0.07 16.00
C ILE A 390 36.10 -1.05 16.90
N LEU A 391 35.06 -1.59 16.26
CA LEU A 391 34.57 -2.96 16.17
C LEU A 391 35.48 -4.08 16.70
N SER A 392 34.92 -4.91 17.59
CA SER A 392 35.23 -6.35 17.66
C SER A 392 33.96 -7.11 18.00
N GLU A 393 33.46 -7.81 16.99
CA GLU A 393 32.44 -8.85 17.05
C GLU A 393 32.89 -9.99 17.96
N THR A 394 32.00 -10.48 18.80
CA THR A 394 31.80 -11.92 19.01
C THR A 394 30.40 -12.12 19.57
N LEU A 395 29.41 -12.41 18.71
CA LEU A 395 28.35 -13.32 19.13
C LEU A 395 27.74 -14.05 17.94
N GLU A 396 27.47 -15.31 18.22
CA GLU A 396 27.36 -16.42 17.29
C GLU A 396 26.16 -16.36 16.36
N GLN A 397 26.40 -16.93 15.19
CA GLN A 397 25.45 -17.25 14.14
C GLN A 397 24.52 -18.40 14.61
N ASN A 398 23.20 -18.20 14.58
CA ASN A 398 22.27 -19.19 14.01
C ASN A 398 20.85 -18.62 13.76
N PRO A 399 20.10 -19.16 12.78
CA PRO A 399 18.97 -18.50 12.14
C PRO A 399 17.61 -18.96 12.69
N GLY A 400 16.63 -18.06 12.75
CA GLY A 400 15.27 -18.46 13.13
C GLY A 400 14.22 -17.36 13.07
N THR A 401 13.29 -17.52 12.12
CA THR A 401 11.88 -17.10 12.22
C THR A 401 11.55 -15.61 12.10
N SER A 402 11.52 -15.11 10.86
CA SER A 402 10.67 -13.97 10.51
C SER A 402 9.23 -14.45 10.31
N ARG A 403 8.37 -14.19 11.30
CA ARG A 403 6.90 -14.30 11.19
C ARG A 403 6.31 -12.90 11.40
N ASN A 404 6.06 -12.19 10.31
CA ASN A 404 5.12 -11.07 10.31
C ASN A 404 3.74 -11.61 9.94
N SER A 405 2.92 -11.87 10.96
CA SER A 405 1.50 -12.16 10.82
C SER A 405 0.71 -10.99 11.42
N TYR A 406 -0.03 -10.28 10.57
CA TYR A 406 -1.07 -9.35 10.99
C TYR A 406 -2.10 -10.10 11.84
N LEU A 407 -2.03 -9.95 13.17
CA LEU A 407 -3.08 -10.40 14.08
C LEU A 407 -4.20 -9.37 14.04
N ARG A 408 -5.30 -9.69 13.35
CA ARG A 408 -6.60 -9.08 13.62
C ARG A 408 -7.00 -9.50 15.04
N PRO A 409 -7.43 -8.58 15.93
CA PRO A 409 -8.11 -8.98 17.16
C PRO A 409 -9.37 -9.75 16.78
N ASN A 410 -9.57 -10.94 17.35
CA ASN A 410 -10.85 -11.64 17.24
C ASN A 410 -11.97 -10.75 17.80
N PRO A 411 -13.14 -10.67 17.14
CA PRO A 411 -14.27 -9.96 17.71
C PRO A 411 -14.72 -10.65 19.02
N PRO A 412 -15.22 -9.90 20.01
CA PRO A 412 -15.73 -10.49 21.23
C PRO A 412 -16.94 -11.40 20.94
N PRO A 413 -17.16 -12.45 21.76
CA PRO A 413 -18.24 -13.39 21.53
C PRO A 413 -19.60 -12.71 21.72
N TYR A 414 -20.42 -12.72 20.67
CA TYR A 414 -21.84 -12.35 20.79
C TYR A 414 -22.57 -13.50 21.47
N THR A 415 -23.17 -13.24 22.64
CA THR A 415 -24.18 -14.12 23.23
C THR A 415 -25.44 -14.08 22.38
N ALA A 416 -25.80 -15.21 21.79
CA ALA A 416 -27.07 -15.35 21.07
C ALA A 416 -28.27 -15.23 22.04
N PRO A 417 -29.42 -14.67 21.62
CA PRO A 417 -30.60 -14.61 22.46
C PRO A 417 -31.18 -16.01 22.66
N GLY A 418 -31.33 -16.44 23.91
CA GLY A 418 -31.86 -17.75 24.29
C GLY A 418 -33.28 -17.95 23.77
N THR A 419 -33.47 -18.99 22.96
CA THR A 419 -34.79 -19.47 22.56
C THR A 419 -35.24 -20.53 23.57
N PHE A 420 -36.46 -20.33 24.05
CA PHE A 420 -37.21 -21.13 25.02
C PHE A 420 -37.06 -22.65 24.83
N GLY A 421 -36.65 -23.34 25.90
CA GLY A 421 -36.71 -24.79 26.05
C GLY A 421 -37.80 -25.19 27.03
N THR A 422 -38.83 -25.80 26.49
CA THR A 422 -39.94 -26.52 27.14
C THR A 422 -39.51 -27.40 28.32
N VAL A 423 -40.18 -27.21 29.46
CA VAL A 423 -40.11 -28.09 30.63
C VAL A 423 -40.93 -29.36 30.35
N LYS A 424 -40.26 -30.52 30.35
CA LYS A 424 -40.88 -31.84 30.49
C LYS A 424 -41.06 -32.10 31.99
N ALA A 425 -42.29 -32.40 32.38
CA ALA A 425 -42.64 -32.85 33.73
C ALA A 425 -42.26 -34.33 33.91
N ASP A 426 -41.78 -34.66 35.10
CA ASP A 426 -41.63 -36.03 35.60
C ASP A 426 -43.02 -36.64 35.88
N LEU A 427 -43.34 -37.71 35.14
CA LEU A 427 -44.05 -38.93 35.57
C LEU A 427 -44.20 -39.91 34.40
#